data_AF-A0A815T070-F1
#
_entry.id   AF-A0A815T070-F1
#
_cell.length_a   1.000
_cell.length_b   1.000
_cell.length_c   1.000
_cell.angle_alpha   90.00
_cell.angle_beta   90.00
_cell.angle_gamma   90.00
#
_symmetry.space_group_name_H-M   'P 1'
#
loop_
_entity.id
_entity.type
_entity.pdbx_description
1 polymer ?
#
loop_
_entity_poly.entity_id
_entity_poly.type
_entity_poly.pdbx_seq_one_letter_code
_entity_poly.pdbx_strand_id
1 'polypeptide(L)'
;TLMAESYAQKNGVYPTLPTTDTVEHNSRDPYGINKHFQLDFFNVIAEPDQSAYSFDILHRASTQVYKYSKLFIYRLLTIIFGLPLMLFWGLIIGAYTFLMIWVLTPIRRLNQSLIAEAGIYVQTISDAVVAPLYRSLGQMWSGIRATISTQQIQSTNQIQV
;
A
#
# COMPACT_ATOMS: atom_id res chain seq x y z
N THR A 1 8.10 34.77 7.26
CA THR A 1 8.83 35.89 6.64
C THR A 1 9.36 36.85 7.70
N LEU A 2 8.51 37.45 8.55
CA LEU A 2 8.96 38.42 9.58
C LEU A 2 10.00 37.87 10.58
N MET A 3 9.90 36.60 11.02
CA MET A 3 10.93 35.99 11.88
C MET A 3 12.27 35.79 11.17
N ALA A 4 12.26 35.50 9.87
CA ALA A 4 13.49 35.30 9.10
C ALA A 4 14.22 36.63 8.87
N GLU A 5 13.47 37.71 8.64
CA GLU A 5 14.03 39.07 8.55
C GLU A 5 14.60 39.55 9.88
N SER A 6 13.89 39.33 11.00
CA SER A 6 14.39 39.68 12.34
C SER A 6 15.68 38.91 12.70
N TYR A 7 15.75 37.63 12.35
CA TYR A 7 16.96 36.82 12.52
C TYR A 7 18.11 37.30 11.65
N ALA A 8 17.85 37.60 10.37
CA ALA A 8 18.85 38.09 9.42
C ALA A 8 19.37 39.47 9.81
N GLN A 9 18.53 40.35 10.35
CA GLN A 9 18.97 41.64 10.87
C GLN A 9 19.90 41.49 12.08
N LYS A 10 19.69 40.47 12.92
CA LYS A 10 20.51 40.21 14.10
C LYS A 10 21.85 39.53 13.76
N ASN A 11 21.83 38.59 12.83
CA ASN A 11 22.97 37.70 12.55
C ASN A 11 23.63 37.94 11.17
N GLY A 12 23.13 38.90 10.38
CA GLY A 12 23.65 39.26 9.06
C GLY A 12 23.41 38.22 7.95
N VAL A 13 22.77 37.09 8.25
CA VAL A 13 22.61 35.95 7.33
C VAL A 13 21.21 35.35 7.45
N TYR A 14 20.56 35.07 6.32
CA TYR A 14 19.29 34.36 6.30
C TYR A 14 19.49 32.89 6.68
N PRO A 15 18.57 32.28 7.47
CA PRO A 15 18.63 30.85 7.73
C PRO A 15 18.38 30.10 6.41
N THR A 16 19.43 29.51 5.86
CA THR A 16 19.37 28.75 4.60
C THR A 16 18.88 27.33 4.87
N LEU A 17 18.02 26.81 4.00
CA LEU A 17 17.72 25.38 3.97
C LEU A 17 19.05 24.61 3.82
N PRO A 18 19.27 23.54 4.60
CA PRO A 18 20.39 22.65 4.34
C PRO A 18 20.27 22.14 2.89
N THR A 19 21.35 22.20 2.13
CA THR A 19 21.42 21.55 0.81
C THR A 19 20.99 20.09 0.96
N THR A 20 20.18 19.62 0.02
CA THR A 20 19.25 18.48 0.06
C THR A 20 19.79 17.13 0.57
N ASP A 21 21.07 17.00 0.86
CA ASP A 21 21.72 15.76 1.32
C ASP A 21 21.66 15.52 2.85
N THR A 22 21.10 16.44 3.64
CA THR A 22 21.05 16.33 5.12
C THR A 22 19.67 16.50 5.74
N VAL A 23 18.61 16.53 4.93
CA VAL A 23 17.25 16.66 5.45
C VAL A 23 16.82 15.33 6.07
N GLU A 24 17.04 15.17 7.37
CA GLU A 24 16.39 14.14 8.18
C GLU A 24 14.88 14.32 8.03
N HIS A 25 14.20 13.34 7.41
CA HIS A 25 12.78 13.40 7.02
C HIS A 25 11.80 13.60 8.21
N ASN A 26 12.27 13.64 9.45
CA ASN A 26 11.46 13.91 10.65
C ASN A 26 12.08 14.98 11.57
N SER A 27 12.96 15.84 11.06
CA SER A 27 13.50 16.93 11.87
C SER A 27 12.39 17.93 12.21
N ARG A 28 12.10 18.08 13.51
CA ARG A 28 11.16 19.09 14.03
C ARG A 28 11.69 20.53 13.90
N ASP A 29 12.97 20.70 13.52
CA ASP A 29 13.61 21.99 13.25
C ASP A 29 14.47 21.91 11.97
N PRO A 30 13.86 21.98 10.78
CA PRO A 30 14.57 21.85 9.50
C PRO A 30 15.52 23.03 9.20
N TYR A 31 15.36 24.16 9.89
CA TYR A 31 16.20 25.35 9.73
C TYR A 31 17.26 25.49 10.82
N GLY A 32 17.25 24.62 11.83
CA GLY A 32 18.18 24.66 12.95
C GLY A 32 18.13 25.99 13.73
N ILE A 33 17.01 26.71 13.68
CA ILE A 33 16.85 28.03 14.30
C ILE A 33 16.58 27.92 15.80
N ASN A 34 16.03 26.79 16.23
CA ASN A 34 15.59 26.52 17.60
C ASN A 34 16.52 25.51 18.28
N LYS A 35 17.82 25.51 17.96
CA LYS A 35 18.82 24.66 18.62
C LYS A 35 18.85 24.83 20.14
N HIS A 36 18.55 26.04 20.62
CA HIS A 36 18.45 26.35 22.05
C HIS A 36 17.25 25.70 22.75
N PHE A 37 16.27 25.18 22.00
CA PHE A 37 15.14 24.39 22.51
C PHE A 37 15.31 22.88 22.29
N GLN A 38 16.39 22.43 21.64
CA GLN A 38 16.73 21.00 21.57
C GLN A 38 17.34 20.57 22.91
N LEU A 39 16.46 20.37 23.87
CA LEU A 39 16.84 19.89 25.20
C LEU A 39 16.96 18.37 25.15
N ASP A 40 18.18 17.88 25.32
CA ASP A 40 18.39 16.48 25.65
C ASP A 40 17.88 16.23 27.08
N PHE A 41 17.43 15.01 27.40
CA PHE A 41 16.83 14.72 28.70
C PHE A 41 17.75 15.05 29.88
N PHE A 42 19.06 14.91 29.71
CA PHE A 42 20.08 15.30 30.68
C PHE A 42 20.08 16.80 30.97
N ASN A 43 19.79 17.62 29.96
CA ASN A 43 19.75 19.07 30.05
C ASN A 43 18.46 19.57 30.74
N VAL A 44 17.34 18.85 30.58
CA VAL A 44 16.08 19.13 31.30
C VAL A 44 16.22 18.88 32.81
N ILE A 45 17.04 17.90 33.19
CA ILE A 45 17.26 17.52 34.59
C ILE A 45 18.34 18.39 35.25
N ALA A 46 19.03 19.25 34.49
CA ALA A 46 20.09 20.16 34.99
C ALA A 46 21.20 19.44 35.77
N GLU A 47 21.52 18.19 35.43
CA GLU A 47 22.74 17.57 35.94
C GLU A 47 23.96 18.35 35.37
N PRO A 48 24.95 18.72 36.20
CA PRO A 48 26.14 19.40 35.71
C PRO A 48 26.84 18.55 34.65
N ASP A 49 27.34 19.21 33.59
CA ASP A 49 28.17 18.57 32.56
C ASP A 49 29.16 17.61 33.20
N GLN A 50 29.25 16.40 32.65
CA GLN A 50 29.91 15.15 33.09
C GLN A 50 31.25 15.25 33.85
N SER A 51 31.85 16.41 33.98
CA SER A 51 33.09 16.76 34.68
C SER A 51 33.03 16.79 36.22
N ALA A 52 31.87 16.59 36.85
CA ALA A 52 31.71 16.69 38.31
C ALA A 52 31.60 15.34 39.06
N TYR A 53 31.94 14.21 38.42
CA TYR A 53 31.89 12.89 39.05
C TYR A 53 33.31 12.31 39.16
N SER A 54 33.76 11.92 40.35
CA SER A 54 35.07 11.29 40.56
C SER A 54 35.21 9.88 39.91
N PHE A 55 34.30 9.49 39.01
CA PHE A 55 34.24 8.19 38.35
C PHE A 55 33.64 8.22 36.93
N ASP A 56 33.99 9.25 36.19
CA ASP A 56 33.70 9.51 34.78
C ASP A 56 33.70 8.29 33.84
N ILE A 57 34.65 7.38 33.99
CA ILE A 57 34.75 6.17 33.16
C ILE A 57 33.59 5.20 33.46
N LEU A 58 33.21 5.03 34.73
CA LEU A 58 32.14 4.11 35.12
C LEU A 58 30.76 4.67 34.76
N HIS A 59 30.56 5.98 34.88
CA HIS A 59 29.31 6.62 34.48
C HIS A 59 29.10 6.50 32.96
N ARG A 60 30.14 6.77 32.16
CA ARG A 60 30.08 6.59 30.71
C ARG A 60 29.93 5.12 30.30
N ALA A 61 30.67 4.22 30.93
CA ALA A 61 30.59 2.78 30.66
C ALA A 61 29.21 2.19 31.01
N SER A 62 28.65 2.50 32.19
CA SER A 62 27.32 2.01 32.59
C SER A 62 26.21 2.54 31.67
N THR A 63 26.31 3.80 31.24
CA THR A 63 25.37 4.40 30.28
C THR A 63 25.43 3.72 28.92
N GLN A 64 26.63 3.37 28.44
CA GLN A 64 26.80 2.63 27.19
C GLN A 64 26.28 1.20 27.32
N VAL A 65 26.67 0.47 28.37
CA VAL A 65 26.25 -0.90 28.62
C VAL A 65 24.72 -0.99 28.75
N TYR A 66 24.08 -0.03 29.41
CA TYR A 66 22.62 0.03 29.49
C TYR A 66 21.96 0.15 28.11
N LYS A 67 22.49 1.01 27.23
CA LYS A 67 21.98 1.19 25.85
C LYS A 67 22.12 -0.07 25.00
N TYR A 68 23.23 -0.79 25.12
CA TYR A 68 23.42 -2.05 24.39
C TYR A 68 22.59 -3.19 25.00
N SER A 69 22.50 -3.25 26.33
CA SER A 69 21.74 -4.27 27.05
C SER A 69 20.25 -4.24 26.68
N LYS A 70 19.62 -3.06 26.67
CA LYS A 70 18.21 -2.94 26.25
C LYS A 70 17.98 -3.46 24.83
N LEU A 71 18.90 -3.17 23.91
CA LEU A 71 18.78 -3.59 22.51
C LEU A 71 18.99 -5.09 22.36
N PHE A 72 19.96 -5.64 23.09
CA PHE A 72 20.25 -7.07 23.09
C PHE A 72 19.07 -7.87 23.67
N ILE A 73 18.53 -7.45 24.82
CA ILE A 73 17.37 -8.09 25.45
C ILE A 73 16.16 -8.02 24.53
N TYR A 74 15.87 -6.86 23.93
CA TYR A 74 14.76 -6.73 22.99
C TYR A 74 14.89 -7.69 21.80
N ARG A 75 16.09 -7.80 21.22
CA ARG A 75 16.35 -8.73 20.10
C ARG A 75 16.23 -10.19 20.54
N LEU A 76 16.79 -10.54 21.69
CA LEU A 76 16.72 -11.89 22.24
C LEU A 76 15.27 -12.30 22.51
N LEU A 77 14.48 -11.42 23.15
CA LEU A 77 13.07 -11.64 23.42
C LEU A 77 12.28 -11.82 22.11
N THR A 78 12.55 -10.97 21.12
CA THR A 78 11.89 -11.08 19.80
C THR A 78 12.21 -12.40 19.12
N ILE A 79 13.43 -12.94 19.25
CA ILE A 79 13.79 -14.24 18.68
C ILE A 79 13.11 -15.37 19.47
N ILE A 80 13.16 -15.32 20.80
CA ILE A 80 12.59 -16.35 21.69
C ILE A 80 11.07 -16.44 21.53
N PHE A 81 10.36 -15.32 21.40
CA PHE A 81 8.91 -15.33 21.24
C PHE A 81 8.46 -15.32 19.79
N GLY A 82 9.20 -14.68 18.90
CA GLY A 82 8.85 -14.57 17.48
C GLY A 82 8.94 -15.90 16.76
N LEU A 83 9.99 -16.70 17.01
CA LEU A 83 10.18 -18.00 16.39
C LEU A 83 9.06 -19.02 16.74
N PRO A 84 8.67 -19.22 18.03
CA PRO A 84 7.56 -20.10 18.36
C PRO A 84 6.21 -19.54 17.89
N LEU A 85 5.98 -18.22 17.92
CA LEU A 85 4.75 -17.65 17.36
C LEU A 85 4.65 -17.91 15.85
N MET A 86 5.74 -17.71 15.11
CA MET A 86 5.76 -17.96 13.67
C MET A 86 5.49 -19.44 13.36
N LEU A 87 6.08 -20.36 14.14
CA LEU A 87 5.82 -21.79 14.00
C LEU A 87 4.35 -22.13 14.30
N PHE A 88 3.80 -21.57 15.37
CA PHE A 88 2.41 -21.78 15.76
C PHE A 88 1.42 -21.27 14.70
N TRP A 89 1.62 -20.05 14.20
CA TRP A 89 0.82 -19.50 13.10
C TRP A 89 0.98 -20.29 11.81
N GLY A 90 2.20 -20.75 11.49
CA GLY A 90 2.46 -21.60 10.35
C GLY A 90 1.70 -22.92 10.41
N LEU A 91 1.63 -23.55 11.59
CA LEU A 91 0.83 -24.77 11.80
C LEU A 91 -0.67 -24.51 11.63
N ILE A 92 -1.20 -23.41 12.17
CA ILE A 92 -2.61 -23.03 12.00
C ILE A 92 -2.93 -22.81 10.53
N ILE A 93 -2.12 -22.04 9.80
CA ILE A 93 -2.33 -21.76 8.37
C ILE A 93 -2.20 -23.05 7.55
N GLY A 94 -1.25 -23.92 7.89
CA GLY A 94 -1.09 -25.23 7.26
C GLY A 94 -2.32 -26.12 7.44
N ALA A 95 -2.83 -26.23 8.68
CA ALA A 95 -4.05 -26.98 8.98
C ALA A 95 -5.29 -26.38 8.31
N TYR A 96 -5.42 -25.05 8.30
CA TYR A 96 -6.49 -24.35 7.58
C TYR A 96 -6.44 -24.63 6.08
N THR A 97 -5.25 -24.59 5.48
CA THR A 97 -5.05 -24.88 4.05
C THR A 97 -5.38 -26.33 3.73
N PHE A 98 -4.99 -27.26 4.60
CA PHE A 98 -5.38 -28.66 4.49
C PHE A 98 -6.91 -28.79 4.49
N LEU A 99 -7.59 -28.22 5.48
CA LEU A 99 -9.05 -28.23 5.54
C LEU A 99 -9.68 -27.60 4.28
N MET A 100 -9.13 -26.48 3.80
CA MET A 100 -9.62 -25.83 2.58
C MET A 100 -9.49 -26.75 1.36
N ILE A 101 -8.35 -27.41 1.17
CA ILE A 101 -8.16 -28.29 0.03
C ILE A 101 -9.05 -29.52 0.15
N TRP A 102 -9.13 -30.14 1.32
CA TRP A 102 -9.84 -31.41 1.49
C TRP A 102 -11.35 -31.27 1.67
N VAL A 103 -11.83 -30.20 2.29
CA VAL A 103 -13.26 -29.96 2.57
C VAL A 103 -13.85 -28.88 1.68
N LEU A 104 -13.17 -27.75 1.46
CA LEU A 104 -13.73 -26.70 0.61
C LEU A 104 -13.71 -27.09 -0.87
N THR A 105 -12.74 -27.89 -1.33
CA THR A 105 -12.73 -28.38 -2.73
C THR A 105 -13.92 -29.28 -3.07
N PRO A 106 -14.28 -30.32 -2.30
CA PRO A 106 -15.49 -31.09 -2.61
C PRO A 106 -16.75 -30.24 -2.49
N ILE A 107 -16.86 -29.35 -1.50
CA ILE A 107 -18.01 -28.43 -1.40
C ILE A 107 -18.11 -27.54 -2.65
N ARG A 108 -16.99 -26.97 -3.10
CA ARG A 108 -16.95 -26.16 -4.34
C ARG A 108 -17.35 -26.98 -5.56
N ARG A 109 -16.90 -28.23 -5.67
CA ARG A 109 -17.31 -29.12 -6.77
C ARG A 109 -18.81 -29.41 -6.73
N LEU A 110 -19.37 -29.71 -5.57
CA LEU A 110 -20.81 -29.94 -5.40
C LEU A 110 -21.63 -28.70 -5.77
N ASN A 111 -21.22 -27.53 -5.30
CA ASN A 111 -21.86 -26.27 -5.65
C ASN A 111 -21.79 -25.98 -7.16
N GLN A 112 -20.65 -26.27 -7.80
CA GLN A 112 -20.51 -26.14 -9.25
C GLN A 112 -21.43 -27.09 -10.01
N SER A 113 -21.59 -28.34 -9.55
CA SER A 113 -22.54 -29.29 -10.13
C SER A 113 -23.98 -28.79 -10.04
N LEU A 114 -24.41 -28.27 -8.88
CA LEU A 114 -25.75 -27.70 -8.70
C LEU A 114 -25.98 -26.46 -9.58
N ILE A 115 -25.00 -25.56 -9.67
CA ILE A 115 -25.07 -24.37 -10.51
C ILE A 115 -25.05 -24.74 -12.00
N ALA A 116 -24.33 -25.79 -12.39
CA ALA A 116 -24.29 -26.25 -13.78
C ALA A 116 -25.68 -26.71 -14.26
N GLU A 117 -26.39 -27.48 -13.44
CA GLU A 117 -27.77 -27.89 -13.74
C GLU A 117 -28.70 -26.66 -13.86
N ALA A 118 -28.64 -25.74 -12.90
CA ALA A 118 -29.37 -24.47 -12.97
C ALA A 118 -29.03 -23.66 -14.23
N GLY A 119 -27.75 -23.65 -14.61
CA GLY A 119 -27.23 -22.94 -15.77
C GLY A 119 -27.82 -23.43 -17.10
N ILE A 120 -28.06 -24.74 -17.23
CA ILE A 120 -28.70 -25.31 -18.42
C ILE A 120 -30.14 -24.80 -18.56
N TYR A 121 -30.89 -24.71 -17.45
CA TYR A 121 -32.25 -24.18 -17.47
C TYR A 121 -32.26 -22.69 -17.86
N VAL A 122 -31.36 -21.89 -17.30
CA VAL A 122 -31.24 -20.47 -17.66
C VAL A 122 -30.85 -20.29 -19.12
N GLN A 123 -29.90 -21.09 -19.62
CA GLN A 123 -29.50 -21.06 -21.04
C GLN A 123 -30.68 -21.39 -21.96
N THR A 124 -31.42 -22.46 -21.66
CA THR A 124 -32.59 -22.87 -22.46
C THR A 124 -33.68 -21.80 -22.47
N ILE A 125 -33.97 -21.18 -21.31
CA ILE A 125 -34.95 -20.08 -21.22
C ILE A 125 -34.45 -18.85 -21.98
N SER A 126 -33.15 -18.54 -21.88
CA SER A 126 -32.57 -17.43 -22.63
C SER A 126 -32.63 -17.67 -24.14
N ASP A 127 -32.38 -18.89 -24.62
CA ASP A 127 -32.52 -19.23 -26.03
C ASP A 127 -33.97 -19.19 -26.51
N ALA A 128 -34.93 -19.53 -25.64
CA ALA A 128 -36.35 -19.49 -25.98
C ALA A 128 -36.94 -18.07 -26.01
N VAL A 129 -36.53 -17.19 -25.10
CA VAL A 129 -37.13 -15.85 -24.93
C VAL A 129 -36.25 -14.77 -25.51
N VAL A 130 -34.96 -14.81 -25.21
CA VAL A 130 -34.02 -13.75 -25.49
C VAL A 130 -33.52 -13.87 -26.94
N ALA A 131 -33.21 -15.07 -27.42
CA ALA A 131 -32.78 -15.25 -28.81
C ALA A 131 -33.78 -14.77 -29.89
N PRO A 132 -35.10 -15.03 -29.82
CA PRO A 132 -36.03 -14.49 -30.82
C PRO A 132 -36.11 -12.96 -30.76
N LEU A 133 -36.08 -12.34 -29.58
CA LEU A 133 -36.08 -10.89 -29.44
C LEU A 133 -34.86 -10.24 -30.11
N TYR A 134 -33.65 -10.78 -29.83
CA TYR A 134 -32.43 -10.27 -30.45
C TYR A 134 -32.37 -10.54 -31.95
N ARG A 135 -32.89 -11.69 -32.41
CA ARG A 135 -33.01 -11.98 -33.85
C ARG A 135 -33.96 -10.98 -34.53
N SER A 136 -35.12 -10.69 -33.93
CA SER A 136 -36.07 -9.71 -34.48
C SER A 136 -35.50 -8.30 -34.50
N LEU A 137 -34.87 -7.85 -33.41
CA LEU A 137 -34.21 -6.54 -33.35
C LEU A 137 -33.07 -6.43 -34.37
N GLY A 138 -32.27 -7.49 -34.53
CA GLY A 138 -31.23 -7.57 -35.55
C GLY A 138 -31.78 -7.49 -36.98
N GLN A 139 -32.93 -8.13 -37.25
CA GLN A 139 -33.60 -8.06 -38.54
C GLN A 139 -34.24 -6.69 -38.82
N MET A 140 -34.76 -6.00 -37.80
CA MET A 140 -35.24 -4.62 -37.97
C MET A 140 -34.11 -3.67 -38.38
N TRP A 141 -32.89 -3.92 -37.93
CA TRP A 141 -31.72 -3.11 -38.28
C TRP A 141 -31.02 -3.55 -39.58
N SER A 142 -31.29 -4.76 -40.09
CA SER A 142 -30.65 -5.27 -41.31
C SER A 142 -31.11 -4.53 -42.58
N GLY A 143 -32.33 -3.96 -42.56
CA GLY A 143 -32.89 -3.17 -43.66
C GLY A 143 -32.14 -1.89 -43.99
N ILE A 144 -31.29 -1.37 -43.09
CA ILE A 144 -30.55 -0.12 -43.28
C ILE A 144 -29.28 -0.31 -44.14
N ARG A 145 -28.84 -1.56 -44.38
CA ARG A 145 -27.56 -1.86 -45.06
C ARG A 145 -27.64 -2.25 -46.55
N ALA A 146 -28.82 -2.37 -47.16
CA ALA A 146 -28.91 -2.81 -48.57
C ALA A 146 -29.03 -1.67 -49.61
N THR A 147 -29.42 -0.46 -49.22
CA THR A 147 -29.75 0.58 -50.22
C THR A 147 -28.54 1.38 -50.72
N ILE A 148 -27.45 1.46 -49.94
CA ILE A 148 -26.30 2.32 -50.27
C ILE A 148 -25.40 1.73 -51.37
N SER A 149 -25.20 0.41 -51.42
CA SER A 149 -24.32 -0.18 -52.46
C SER A 149 -25.04 -0.36 -53.80
N THR A 150 -26.32 -0.74 -53.81
CA THR A 150 -27.07 -0.96 -55.05
C THR A 150 -27.34 0.33 -55.81
N GLN A 151 -27.63 1.45 -55.11
CA GLN A 151 -27.80 2.75 -55.79
C GLN A 151 -26.51 3.27 -56.44
N GLN A 152 -25.35 3.06 -55.81
CA GLN A 152 -24.05 3.42 -56.37
C GLN A 152 -23.69 2.56 -57.60
N ILE A 153 -24.04 1.27 -57.59
CA ILE A 153 -23.81 0.37 -58.72
C ILE A 153 -24.74 0.70 -59.90
N GLN A 154 -25.99 1.10 -59.65
CA GLN A 154 -26.92 1.52 -60.69
C GLN A 154 -26.56 2.88 -61.29
N SER A 155 -26.16 3.87 -60.48
CA SER A 155 -25.71 5.17 -61.01
C SER A 155 -24.41 5.06 -61.80
N THR A 156 -23.50 4.16 -61.41
CA THR A 156 -22.26 3.91 -62.14
C THR A 156 -22.50 3.23 -63.50
N ASN A 157 -23.49 2.33 -63.59
CA ASN A 157 -23.86 1.67 -64.85
C ASN A 157 -24.60 2.59 -65.85
N GLN A 158 -25.31 3.62 -65.37
CA GLN A 158 -26.02 4.56 -66.25
C GLN A 158 -25.11 5.63 -66.89
N ILE A 159 -23.87 5.79 -66.39
CA ILE A 159 -22.90 6.76 -66.92
C ILE A 159 -22.03 6.14 -68.04
N GLN A 160 -22.12 4.82 -68.26
CA GLN A 160 -21.27 4.07 -69.20
C GLN A 160 -22.00 3.64 -70.50
N VAL A 161 -23.17 4.21 -70.81
CA VAL A 161 -23.94 3.97 -72.05
C VAL A 161 -24.10 5.27 -72.84
#